data_AF-A0A661HF64-F1
#
_entry.id   AF-A0A661HF64-F1
#
_cell.length_a   1.000
_cell.length_b   1.000
_cell.length_c   1.000
_cell.angle_alpha   90.00
_cell.angle_beta   90.00
_cell.angle_gamma   90.00
#
_symmetry.space_group_name_H-M   'P 1'
#
loop_
_entity.id
_entity.type
_entity.pdbx_description
1 polymer ?
#
loop_
_entity_poly.entity_id
_entity_poly.type
_entity_poly.pdbx_seq_one_letter_code
_entity_poly.pdbx_strand_id
1 'polypeptide(L)'
;MEPSRIIVWRILPLLTTPLLSRFLGLLRAGTEEDAHELRQRIETLCGGVTPETWSFEIDPVHAGAVYAAVDRGEEVCVSDLQRAPIDRQRMLPCIALLLDRGGKSYVLPDPELPLQRGDRILFTARAGTRQVMSWIRHNPKALEYVVNGNEFPDGTIWRWLASRRERKTG
;
A
#
# COMPACT_ATOMS: atom_id res chain seq x y z
N MET A 1 6.45 31.41 25.64
CA MET A 1 5.50 30.49 24.97
C MET A 1 5.86 30.48 23.50
N GLU A 2 6.65 29.48 23.08
CA GLU A 2 7.29 29.40 21.76
C GLU A 2 6.29 29.01 20.65
N PRO A 3 5.91 29.92 19.73
CA PRO A 3 4.97 29.66 18.62
C PRO A 3 5.56 28.75 17.53
N SER A 4 6.86 28.48 17.60
CA SER A 4 7.68 27.77 16.62
C SER A 4 7.39 26.26 16.55
N ARG A 5 6.84 25.66 17.61
CA ARG A 5 6.60 24.21 17.67
C ARG A 5 5.34 23.74 16.91
N ILE A 6 4.32 24.59 16.79
CA ILE A 6 3.04 24.21 16.15
C ILE A 6 3.17 24.15 14.62
N ILE A 7 4.04 24.99 14.04
CA ILE A 7 4.25 25.03 12.59
C ILE A 7 5.02 23.79 12.12
N VAL A 8 6.05 23.35 12.86
CA VAL A 8 6.88 22.19 12.49
C VAL A 8 6.06 20.89 12.39
N TRP A 9 5.08 20.68 13.27
CA TRP A 9 4.20 19.50 13.20
C TRP A 9 3.20 19.53 12.02
N ARG A 10 2.93 20.71 11.45
CA ARG A 10 2.02 20.88 10.31
C ARG A 10 2.70 20.68 8.96
N ILE A 11 4.03 20.79 8.92
CA ILE A 11 4.88 20.49 7.74
C ILE A 11 5.40 19.06 7.73
N LEU A 12 5.49 18.38 8.87
CA LEU A 12 5.98 16.99 8.92
C LEU A 12 5.17 16.05 8.00
N PRO A 13 3.81 16.07 7.93
CA PRO A 13 3.07 15.27 6.96
C PRO A 13 3.37 15.64 5.50
N LEU A 14 3.57 16.94 5.21
CA LEU A 14 3.94 17.46 3.88
C LEU A 14 5.35 17.02 3.46
N LEU A 15 6.26 16.84 4.42
CA LEU A 15 7.64 16.42 4.21
C LEU A 15 7.81 14.88 4.25
N THR A 16 6.88 14.15 4.87
CA THR A 16 7.00 12.69 5.07
C THR A 16 6.09 11.85 4.16
N THR A 17 5.03 12.42 3.57
CA THR A 17 4.18 11.72 2.58
C THR A 17 3.69 12.66 1.46
N PRO A 18 4.58 13.18 0.59
CA PRO A 18 4.21 14.11 -0.49
C PRO A 18 3.09 13.59 -1.39
N LEU A 19 2.97 12.26 -1.55
CA LEU A 19 1.89 11.64 -2.31
C LEU A 19 0.50 11.85 -1.67
N LEU A 20 0.38 11.87 -0.34
CA LEU A 20 -0.92 12.11 0.30
C LEU A 20 -1.41 13.52 0.00
N SER A 21 -0.54 14.51 0.12
CA SER A 21 -0.88 15.89 -0.19
C SER A 21 -1.22 16.09 -1.67
N ARG A 22 -0.47 15.44 -2.58
CA ARG A 22 -0.79 15.40 -4.01
C ARG A 22 -2.15 14.76 -4.27
N PHE A 23 -2.41 13.60 -3.66
CA PHE A 23 -3.69 12.89 -3.76
C PHE A 23 -4.87 13.75 -3.30
N LEU A 24 -4.76 14.38 -2.13
CA LEU A 24 -5.80 15.28 -1.61
C LEU A 24 -6.00 16.51 -2.52
N GLY A 25 -4.93 17.00 -3.16
CA GLY A 25 -5.02 18.06 -4.16
C GLY A 25 -5.80 17.64 -5.40
N LEU A 26 -5.52 16.44 -5.92
CA LEU A 26 -6.22 15.87 -7.07
C LEU A 26 -7.69 15.56 -6.74
N LEU A 27 -7.95 15.03 -5.56
CA LEU A 27 -9.31 14.74 -5.09
C LEU A 27 -10.17 16.02 -5.02
N ARG A 28 -9.61 17.12 -4.53
CA ARG A 28 -10.30 18.43 -4.48
C ARG A 28 -10.59 19.04 -5.86
N ALA A 29 -9.86 18.64 -6.89
CA ALA A 29 -10.09 19.09 -8.25
C ALA A 29 -11.13 18.22 -8.99
N GLY A 30 -11.50 17.06 -8.42
CA GLY A 30 -12.55 16.18 -8.91
C GLY A 30 -13.96 16.61 -8.46
N THR A 31 -14.91 15.69 -8.57
CA THR A 31 -16.31 15.94 -8.16
C THR A 31 -16.53 15.64 -6.67
N GLU A 32 -17.56 16.23 -6.09
CA GLU A 32 -17.95 15.91 -4.71
C GLU A 32 -18.45 14.47 -4.59
N GLU A 33 -19.10 13.95 -5.64
CA GLU A 33 -19.58 12.58 -5.74
C GLU A 33 -18.43 11.56 -5.64
N ASP A 34 -17.35 11.76 -6.39
CA ASP A 34 -16.17 10.87 -6.37
C ASP A 34 -15.51 10.85 -4.97
N ALA A 35 -15.41 12.02 -4.34
CA ALA A 35 -14.83 12.15 -3.00
C ALA A 35 -15.72 11.46 -1.94
N HIS A 36 -17.04 11.56 -2.08
CA HIS A 36 -18.00 10.92 -1.19
C HIS A 36 -17.96 9.39 -1.33
N GLU A 37 -17.96 8.87 -2.56
CA GLU A 37 -17.87 7.43 -2.83
C GLU A 37 -16.59 6.84 -2.23
N LEU A 38 -15.44 7.49 -2.47
CA LEU A 38 -14.17 7.03 -1.92
C LEU A 38 -14.18 7.04 -0.39
N ARG A 39 -14.74 8.09 0.23
CA ARG A 39 -14.85 8.17 1.69
C ARG A 39 -15.66 6.99 2.23
N GLN A 40 -16.83 6.71 1.66
CA GLN A 40 -17.66 5.57 2.08
C GLN A 40 -16.93 4.23 1.92
N ARG A 41 -16.17 4.07 0.83
CA ARG A 41 -15.34 2.89 0.60
C ARG A 41 -14.26 2.72 1.68
N ILE A 42 -13.57 3.80 2.06
CA ILE A 42 -12.57 3.78 3.14
C ILE A 42 -13.21 3.49 4.51
N GLU A 43 -14.35 4.13 4.82
CA GLU A 43 -15.07 3.92 6.08
C GLU A 43 -15.51 2.46 6.24
N THR A 44 -16.04 1.86 5.16
CA THR A 44 -16.44 0.45 5.11
C THR A 44 -15.24 -0.48 5.23
N LEU A 45 -14.13 -0.17 4.54
CA LEU A 45 -12.89 -0.94 4.60
C LEU A 45 -12.31 -1.01 6.03
N CYS A 46 -12.36 0.11 6.75
CA CYS A 46 -11.74 0.26 8.05
C CYS A 46 -12.70 0.02 9.23
N GLY A 47 -14.00 -0.13 8.98
CA GLY A 47 -15.01 -0.39 10.01
C GLY A 47 -15.11 0.74 11.04
N GLY A 48 -15.04 1.99 10.58
CA GLY A 48 -15.11 3.18 11.43
C GLY A 48 -13.84 3.52 12.23
N VAL A 49 -12.76 2.74 12.08
CA VAL A 49 -11.46 3.05 12.68
C VAL A 49 -10.61 3.88 11.72
N THR A 50 -9.74 4.75 12.24
CA THR A 50 -8.80 5.53 11.43
C THR A 50 -7.95 4.61 10.54
N PRO A 51 -7.93 4.84 9.22
CA PRO A 51 -7.12 4.05 8.30
C PRO A 51 -5.62 4.25 8.53
N GLU A 52 -4.84 3.19 8.28
CA GLU A 52 -3.38 3.30 8.13
C GLU A 52 -3.10 3.73 6.69
N THR A 53 -2.42 4.87 6.50
CA THR A 53 -2.03 5.39 5.18
C THR A 53 -0.51 5.46 5.10
N TRP A 54 0.07 4.97 4.00
CA TRP A 54 1.52 4.99 3.79
C TRP A 54 1.84 5.05 2.30
N SER A 55 3.04 5.53 2.00
CA SER A 55 3.60 5.49 0.65
C SER A 55 4.96 4.80 0.64
N PHE A 56 5.35 4.29 -0.53
CA PHE A 56 6.68 3.76 -0.78
C PHE A 56 7.03 3.92 -2.26
N GLU A 57 8.31 3.83 -2.57
CA GLU A 57 8.84 3.81 -3.94
C GLU A 57 9.22 2.37 -4.34
N ILE A 58 9.07 2.03 -5.62
CA ILE A 58 9.59 0.79 -6.20
C ILE A 58 11.10 0.96 -6.43
N ASP A 59 11.85 0.76 -5.35
CA ASP A 59 13.31 0.80 -5.31
C ASP A 59 13.90 -0.37 -4.49
N PRO A 60 15.22 -0.60 -4.53
CA PRO A 60 15.85 -1.71 -3.81
C PRO A 60 15.65 -1.69 -2.29
N VAL A 61 15.45 -0.51 -1.69
CA VAL A 61 15.40 -0.31 -0.23
C VAL A 61 13.98 -0.52 0.30
N HIS A 62 12.99 0.04 -0.37
CA HIS A 62 11.61 0.06 0.10
C HIS A 62 10.77 -1.06 -0.48
N ALA A 63 11.15 -1.65 -1.62
CA ALA A 63 10.39 -2.70 -2.30
C ALA A 63 11.30 -3.68 -3.05
N GLY A 64 12.40 -4.12 -2.43
CA GLY A 64 13.47 -4.88 -3.10
C GLY A 64 13.03 -6.11 -3.90
N ALA A 65 12.02 -6.86 -3.45
CA ALA A 65 11.51 -8.01 -4.21
C ALA A 65 10.77 -7.57 -5.48
N VAL A 66 9.92 -6.54 -5.35
CA VAL A 66 9.14 -5.99 -6.48
C VAL A 66 10.07 -5.31 -7.47
N TYR A 67 11.01 -4.51 -6.96
CA TYR A 67 12.06 -3.89 -7.76
C TYR A 67 12.81 -4.96 -8.56
N ALA A 68 13.28 -6.03 -7.92
CA ALA A 68 14.03 -7.08 -8.61
C ALA A 68 13.20 -7.82 -9.67
N ALA A 69 11.91 -8.08 -9.42
CA ALA A 69 11.02 -8.72 -10.39
C ALA A 69 10.81 -7.83 -11.63
N VAL A 70 10.41 -6.58 -11.41
CA VAL A 70 10.25 -5.58 -12.48
C VAL A 70 11.59 -5.31 -13.18
N ASP A 71 12.71 -5.37 -12.47
CA ASP A 71 14.05 -5.18 -13.03
C ASP A 71 14.41 -6.30 -14.03
N ARG A 72 13.97 -7.54 -13.77
CA ARG A 72 14.08 -8.69 -14.68
C ARG A 72 13.06 -8.70 -15.82
N GLY A 73 12.15 -7.72 -15.88
CA GLY A 73 11.09 -7.65 -16.88
C GLY A 73 9.87 -8.52 -16.56
N GLU A 74 9.72 -8.98 -15.32
CA GLU A 74 8.49 -9.64 -14.87
C GLU A 74 7.38 -8.60 -14.70
N GLU A 75 6.16 -8.98 -15.06
CA GLU A 75 4.98 -8.14 -14.86
C GLU A 75 4.46 -8.32 -13.43
N VAL A 76 4.44 -7.22 -12.67
CA VAL A 76 3.84 -7.15 -11.34
C VAL A 76 2.83 -6.02 -11.36
N CYS A 77 1.58 -6.32 -11.05
CA CYS A 77 0.48 -5.36 -11.07
C CYS A 77 0.22 -4.77 -9.68
N VAL A 78 -0.54 -3.68 -9.62
CA VAL A 78 -1.01 -3.10 -8.34
C VAL A 78 -1.77 -4.15 -7.52
N SER A 79 -2.60 -4.96 -8.18
CA SER A 79 -3.43 -6.01 -7.57
C SER A 79 -2.60 -7.08 -6.85
N ASP A 80 -1.41 -7.41 -7.35
CA ASP A 80 -0.53 -8.42 -6.73
C ASP A 80 -0.06 -7.99 -5.34
N LEU A 81 0.22 -6.69 -5.15
CA LEU A 81 0.58 -6.14 -3.83
C LEU A 81 -0.61 -6.12 -2.86
N GLN A 82 -1.82 -6.16 -3.40
CA GLN A 82 -3.07 -6.19 -2.63
C GLN A 82 -3.50 -7.62 -2.29
N ARG A 83 -2.83 -8.68 -2.76
CA ARG A 83 -3.17 -10.07 -2.43
C ARG A 83 -2.68 -10.46 -1.03
N ALA A 84 -3.43 -11.33 -0.37
CA ALA A 84 -3.02 -11.90 0.90
C ALA A 84 -2.02 -13.06 0.68
N PRO A 85 -0.92 -13.12 1.45
CA PRO A 85 0.11 -14.12 1.23
C PRO A 85 -0.27 -15.54 1.70
N ILE A 86 -1.34 -15.69 2.50
CA ILE A 86 -1.86 -17.00 2.95
C ILE A 86 -2.77 -17.62 1.90
N ASP A 87 -3.53 -16.76 1.22
CA ASP A 87 -4.55 -17.13 0.27
C ASP A 87 -4.56 -16.04 -0.80
N ARG A 88 -3.89 -16.34 -1.92
CA ARG A 88 -3.74 -15.37 -3.01
C ARG A 88 -5.06 -14.99 -3.68
N GLN A 89 -6.13 -15.76 -3.49
CA GLN A 89 -7.47 -15.42 -3.98
C GLN A 89 -8.13 -14.32 -3.14
N ARG A 90 -7.62 -14.11 -1.91
CA ARG A 90 -8.13 -13.08 -1.01
C ARG A 90 -7.34 -11.79 -1.16
N MET A 91 -8.06 -10.68 -1.23
CA MET A 91 -7.46 -9.34 -1.18
C MET A 91 -7.29 -8.87 0.27
N LEU A 92 -6.15 -8.22 0.52
CA LEU A 92 -5.90 -7.42 1.70
C LEU A 92 -6.90 -6.26 1.75
N PRO A 93 -7.39 -5.87 2.94
CA PRO A 93 -8.31 -4.75 3.09
C PRO A 93 -7.56 -3.41 2.94
N CYS A 94 -7.19 -3.09 1.70
CA CYS A 94 -6.45 -1.90 1.29
C CYS A 94 -6.96 -1.35 -0.05
N ILE A 95 -6.68 -0.07 -0.29
CA ILE A 95 -6.97 0.64 -1.53
C ILE A 95 -5.70 1.36 -1.96
N ALA A 96 -5.29 1.18 -3.22
CA ALA A 96 -4.30 2.04 -3.85
C ALA A 96 -4.96 3.38 -4.17
N LEU A 97 -4.51 4.46 -3.53
CA LEU A 97 -5.10 5.80 -3.68
C LEU A 97 -4.47 6.56 -4.85
N LEU A 98 -3.16 6.44 -5.01
CA LEU A 98 -2.40 7.17 -6.01
C LEU A 98 -1.15 6.38 -6.39
N LEU A 99 -0.89 6.29 -7.69
CA LEU A 99 0.42 5.94 -8.21
C LEU A 99 1.00 7.16 -8.93
N ASP A 100 2.22 7.54 -8.58
CA ASP A 100 2.99 8.58 -9.25
C ASP A 100 4.15 7.93 -10.02
N ARG A 101 4.17 8.14 -11.34
CA ARG A 101 5.20 7.65 -12.24
C ARG A 101 5.89 8.83 -12.91
N GLY A 102 7.07 9.19 -12.41
CA GLY A 102 7.84 10.31 -12.95
C GLY A 102 7.03 11.63 -13.03
N GLY A 103 6.16 11.88 -12.05
CA GLY A 103 5.28 13.05 -12.02
C GLY A 103 3.92 12.90 -12.72
N LYS A 104 3.68 11.80 -13.45
CA LYS A 104 2.34 11.43 -13.93
C LYS A 104 1.56 10.72 -12.82
N SER A 105 0.41 11.28 -12.46
CA SER A 105 -0.49 10.72 -11.44
C SER A 105 -1.55 9.81 -12.03
N TYR A 106 -1.76 8.67 -11.38
CA TYR A 106 -2.87 7.75 -11.58
C TYR A 106 -3.67 7.68 -10.28
N VAL A 107 -4.77 8.43 -10.21
CA VAL A 107 -5.69 8.43 -9.06
C VAL A 107 -6.51 7.15 -9.11
N LEU A 108 -6.59 6.42 -8.00
CA LEU A 108 -7.25 5.11 -7.93
C LEU A 108 -6.82 4.22 -9.11
N PRO A 109 -5.49 3.92 -9.22
CA PRO A 109 -4.96 3.24 -10.39
C PRO A 109 -5.69 1.92 -10.64
N ASP A 110 -5.79 1.56 -11.92
CA ASP A 110 -6.32 0.26 -12.32
C ASP A 110 -5.56 -0.87 -11.58
N PRO A 111 -6.26 -1.85 -10.97
CA PRO A 111 -5.61 -2.97 -10.32
C PRO A 111 -4.62 -3.73 -11.22
N GLU A 112 -4.88 -3.79 -12.52
CA GLU A 112 -4.01 -4.45 -13.51
C GLU A 112 -2.96 -3.52 -14.11
N LEU A 113 -2.78 -2.30 -13.57
CA LEU A 113 -1.71 -1.40 -13.99
C LEU A 113 -0.35 -2.01 -13.63
N PRO A 114 0.53 -2.30 -14.61
CA PRO A 114 1.85 -2.85 -14.33
C PRO A 114 2.73 -1.82 -13.63
N LEU A 115 3.41 -2.26 -12.58
CA LEU A 115 4.35 -1.47 -11.79
C LEU A 115 5.69 -1.30 -12.50
N GLN A 116 6.31 -0.15 -12.30
CA GLN A 116 7.60 0.22 -12.87
C GLN A 116 8.57 0.67 -11.78
N ARG A 117 9.87 0.65 -12.12
CA ARG A 117 10.93 1.17 -11.23
C ARG A 117 10.69 2.66 -10.96
N GLY A 118 10.88 3.07 -9.72
CA GLY A 118 10.66 4.46 -9.30
C GLY A 118 9.19 4.87 -9.20
N ASP A 119 8.24 3.97 -9.48
CA ASP A 119 6.83 4.24 -9.17
C ASP A 119 6.70 4.48 -7.67
N ARG A 120 5.95 5.53 -7.31
CA ARG A 120 5.62 5.80 -5.91
C ARG A 120 4.14 5.56 -5.71
N ILE A 121 3.81 4.74 -4.73
CA ILE A 121 2.42 4.29 -4.52
C ILE A 121 1.98 4.70 -3.13
N LEU A 122 0.80 5.30 -3.05
CA LEU A 122 0.09 5.62 -1.82
C LEU A 122 -1.03 4.61 -1.59
N PHE A 123 -1.01 3.97 -0.44
CA PHE A 123 -2.06 3.06 0.01
C PHE A 123 -2.76 3.59 1.25
N THR A 124 -4.04 3.25 1.37
CA THR A 124 -4.79 3.30 2.62
C THR A 124 -5.33 1.90 2.93
N ALA A 125 -5.33 1.51 4.20
CA ALA A 125 -5.79 0.19 4.60
C ALA A 125 -6.25 0.12 6.06
N ARG A 126 -6.91 -0.98 6.39
CA ARG A 126 -7.11 -1.37 7.79
C ARG A 126 -5.77 -1.59 8.49
N ALA A 127 -5.68 -1.20 9.76
CA ALA A 127 -4.50 -1.38 10.59
C ALA A 127 -3.99 -2.84 10.58
N GLY A 128 -2.68 -3.00 10.35
CA GLY A 128 -2.03 -4.30 10.28
C GLY A 128 -1.73 -4.78 8.87
N THR A 129 -2.39 -4.20 7.85
CA THR A 129 -2.21 -4.54 6.44
C THR A 129 -0.87 -4.07 5.90
N ARG A 130 -0.38 -2.89 6.34
CA ARG A 130 0.90 -2.35 5.90
C ARG A 130 2.06 -3.32 6.10
N GLN A 131 2.13 -4.00 7.25
CA GLN A 131 3.23 -4.92 7.52
C GLN A 131 3.12 -6.21 6.68
N VAL A 132 1.90 -6.67 6.38
CA VAL A 132 1.68 -7.82 5.48
C VAL A 132 2.17 -7.48 4.08
N MET A 133 1.74 -6.33 3.54
CA MET A 133 2.20 -5.85 2.24
C MET A 133 3.71 -5.59 2.25
N SER A 134 4.27 -5.03 3.33
CA SER A 134 5.71 -4.83 3.45
C SER A 134 6.48 -6.13 3.35
N TRP A 135 5.96 -7.23 3.89
CA TRP A 135 6.60 -8.53 3.76
C TRP A 135 6.59 -9.02 2.31
N ILE A 136 5.46 -8.91 1.60
CA ILE A 136 5.37 -9.23 0.16
C ILE A 136 6.41 -8.43 -0.64
N ARG A 137 6.51 -7.12 -0.39
CA ARG A 137 7.39 -6.21 -1.15
C ARG A 137 8.89 -6.48 -0.96
N HIS A 138 9.28 -7.19 0.09
CA HIS A 138 10.70 -7.48 0.40
C HIS A 138 11.07 -8.95 0.31
N ASN A 139 10.11 -9.86 0.17
CA ASN A 139 10.36 -11.29 0.11
C ASN A 139 10.11 -11.80 -1.33
N PRO A 140 11.17 -12.13 -2.10
CA PRO A 140 11.04 -12.56 -3.50
C PRO A 140 10.13 -13.76 -3.68
N LYS A 141 10.23 -14.73 -2.77
CA LYS A 141 9.34 -15.88 -2.81
C LYS A 141 7.90 -15.37 -2.60
N ALA A 142 7.65 -14.54 -1.58
CA ALA A 142 6.27 -14.15 -1.24
C ALA A 142 5.59 -13.44 -2.41
N LEU A 143 6.36 -12.60 -3.10
CA LEU A 143 5.98 -11.96 -4.34
C LEU A 143 5.67 -13.00 -5.44
N GLU A 144 6.57 -13.94 -5.68
CA GLU A 144 6.37 -15.01 -6.68
C GLU A 144 5.08 -15.81 -6.42
N TYR A 145 4.75 -16.11 -5.17
CA TYR A 145 3.50 -16.78 -4.83
C TYR A 145 2.27 -15.94 -5.16
N VAL A 146 2.26 -14.66 -4.77
CA VAL A 146 1.09 -13.82 -5.02
C VAL A 146 0.94 -13.52 -6.51
N VAL A 147 2.03 -13.42 -7.28
CA VAL A 147 2.02 -13.16 -8.73
C VAL A 147 1.68 -14.45 -9.50
N ASN A 148 2.49 -15.50 -9.36
CA ASN A 148 2.45 -16.70 -10.21
C ASN A 148 1.61 -17.85 -9.61
N GLY A 149 1.42 -17.88 -8.29
CA GLY A 149 0.71 -18.98 -7.62
C GLY A 149 1.51 -20.27 -7.45
N ASN A 150 2.82 -20.26 -7.71
CA ASN A 150 3.69 -21.42 -7.49
C ASN A 150 3.77 -21.77 -6.00
N GLU A 151 3.74 -23.07 -5.68
CA GLU A 151 3.68 -23.59 -4.31
C GLU A 151 4.78 -23.04 -3.40
N PHE A 152 4.37 -22.67 -2.20
CA PHE A 152 5.25 -22.15 -1.17
C PHE A 152 5.59 -23.23 -0.13
N PRO A 153 6.85 -23.35 0.31
CA PRO A 153 7.17 -24.21 1.45
C PRO A 153 6.52 -23.65 2.70
N ASP A 154 5.51 -24.35 3.18
CA ASP A 154 4.72 -24.03 4.36
C ASP A 154 5.59 -23.89 5.62
N GLY A 155 5.39 -22.81 6.38
CA GLY A 155 5.91 -22.70 7.74
C GLY A 155 6.13 -21.27 8.25
N THR A 156 6.72 -20.39 7.45
CA THR A 156 7.09 -19.03 7.92
C THR A 156 5.90 -18.08 7.94
N ILE A 157 5.02 -18.15 6.92
CA ILE A 157 3.79 -17.34 6.81
C ILE A 157 2.85 -17.68 7.97
N TRP A 158 2.58 -18.96 8.18
CA TRP A 158 1.76 -19.46 9.29
C TRP A 158 2.31 -19.04 10.67
N ARG A 159 3.62 -19.19 10.91
CA ARG A 159 4.23 -18.85 12.20
C ARG A 159 4.12 -17.36 12.52
N TRP A 160 4.33 -16.48 11.53
CA TRP A 160 4.19 -15.03 11.72
C TRP A 160 2.73 -14.59 11.93
N LEU A 161 1.76 -15.16 11.20
CA LEU A 161 0.35 -14.82 11.38
C LEU A 161 -0.26 -15.41 12.65
N ALA A 162 0.16 -16.60 13.07
CA ALA A 162 -0.21 -17.19 14.37
C ALA A 162 0.18 -16.23 15.51
N SER A 163 1.41 -15.71 15.49
CA SER A 163 1.89 -14.75 16.49
C SER A 163 1.16 -13.38 16.48
N ARG A 164 0.38 -13.08 15.43
CA ARG A 164 -0.49 -11.89 15.37
C ARG A 164 -1.91 -12.15 15.86
N ARG A 165 -2.41 -13.39 15.74
CA ARG A 165 -3.75 -13.77 16.22
C ARG A 165 -3.79 -13.79 17.75
N GLU A 166 -2.70 -14.17 18.40
CA GLU A 166 -2.57 -14.17 19.87
C GLU A 166 -2.53 -12.77 20.50
N ARG A 167 -2.11 -11.74 19.75
CA ARG A 167 -2.01 -10.35 20.26
C ARG A 167 -3.29 -9.52 20.11
N LYS A 168 -4.34 -10.06 19.49
CA LYS A 168 -5.64 -9.38 19.30
C LYS A 168 -6.76 -9.93 20.19
N THR A 169 -6.46 -10.89 21.05
CA THR A 169 -7.40 -11.48 22.02
C THR A 169 -7.09 -11.04 23.46
N GLY A 170 -6.31 -9.98 23.64
CA GLY A 170 -5.99 -9.37 24.94
C GLY A 170 -6.35 -7.89 24.95
#